data_AF-A0A2G2FKZ2-F1
#
_entry.id   AF-A0A2G2FKZ2-F1
#
_cell.length_a   1.000
_cell.length_b   1.000
_cell.length_c   1.000
_cell.angle_alpha   90.00
_cell.angle_beta   90.00
_cell.angle_gamma   90.00
#
_symmetry.space_group_name_H-M   'P 1'
#
loop_
_entity.id
_entity.type
_entity.pdbx_description
1 polymer ?
#
loop_
_entity_poly.entity_id
_entity_poly.type
_entity_poly.pdbx_seq_one_letter_code
_entity_poly.pdbx_strand_id
1 'polypeptide(L)'
;MKNLILFSFLITLLIACSEKQISKPNAIVKTPPVNKGVIDWEFFTPDEIKNISFPIWINDSITLKKGIQKIQISIHEFGFKEDSVFQDTVPSTIYEVSFSKGQLSTIYIKEFSEEIEIEEQWFRYRQEKDSLGYSLPNVTNKVIYEGNDFLPIFSTLQNAQKYLRLKFDKKDSCTIQYTNTLSADKERHIFLTDSANWNVHFIDQMFENPEKNKYFYGIPSKHIESFRIKNMVEKEQLSTSKYFENDCIYQRSSFNNGFENRRTFIYDESGRTTGFIDSLIVEPNDFIERVVSKIDYKDGLPVFISSFKSRDSLFKDPIKEVRLKYTFDE
;
A
#
# COMPACT_ATOMS: atom_id res chain seq x y z
N MET A 1 -41.77 -55.43 -24.66
CA MET A 1 -40.49 -55.08 -25.33
C MET A 1 -40.34 -53.58 -25.65
N LYS A 2 -41.36 -52.86 -26.13
CA LYS A 2 -41.24 -51.40 -26.42
C LYS A 2 -40.91 -50.52 -25.21
N ASN A 3 -41.37 -50.88 -24.00
CA ASN A 3 -41.10 -50.10 -22.78
C ASN A 3 -39.68 -50.30 -22.21
N LEU A 4 -38.95 -51.35 -22.62
CA LEU A 4 -37.59 -51.59 -22.15
C LEU A 4 -36.57 -50.71 -22.88
N ILE A 5 -36.83 -50.42 -24.16
CA ILE A 5 -35.96 -49.58 -25.00
C ILE A 5 -36.07 -48.11 -24.57
N LEU A 6 -37.27 -47.65 -24.19
CA LEU A 6 -37.46 -46.28 -23.70
C LEU A 6 -36.73 -46.03 -22.36
N PHE A 7 -36.70 -47.04 -21.49
CA PHE A 7 -36.01 -46.93 -20.20
C PHE A 7 -34.48 -46.97 -20.36
N SER A 8 -33.97 -47.73 -21.34
CA SER A 8 -32.54 -47.75 -21.67
C SER A 8 -32.04 -46.41 -22.24
N PHE A 9 -32.88 -45.70 -23.01
CA PHE A 9 -32.51 -44.39 -23.58
C PHE A 9 -32.51 -43.27 -22.53
N LEU A 10 -33.38 -43.37 -21.52
CA LEU A 10 -33.45 -42.40 -20.43
C LEU A 10 -32.24 -42.49 -19.48
N ILE A 11 -31.72 -43.71 -19.25
CA ILE A 11 -30.53 -43.92 -18.39
C ILE A 11 -29.25 -43.39 -19.07
N THR A 12 -29.15 -43.49 -20.40
CA THR A 12 -27.98 -42.94 -21.14
C THR A 12 -27.96 -41.41 -21.18
N LEU A 13 -29.12 -40.74 -21.06
CA LEU A 13 -29.20 -39.28 -21.00
C LEU A 13 -28.76 -38.71 -19.63
N LEU A 14 -28.81 -39.50 -18.56
CA LEU A 14 -28.39 -39.07 -17.22
C LEU A 14 -26.86 -39.12 -16.98
N ILE A 15 -26.10 -39.78 -17.86
CA ILE A 15 -24.63 -39.90 -17.74
C ILE A 15 -23.91 -38.78 -18.54
N ALA A 16 -24.63 -38.02 -19.37
CA ALA A 16 -24.06 -36.98 -20.23
C ALA A 16 -23.82 -35.62 -19.55
N CYS A 17 -24.20 -35.44 -18.28
CA CYS A 17 -24.00 -34.21 -17.51
C CYS A 17 -23.04 -34.38 -16.31
N SER A 18 -22.00 -35.20 -16.46
CA SER A 18 -20.82 -35.07 -15.61
C SER A 18 -19.91 -34.01 -16.24
N GLU A 19 -20.18 -32.73 -15.95
CA GLU A 19 -19.16 -31.69 -16.16
C GLU A 19 -17.91 -32.14 -15.42
N LYS A 20 -16.87 -32.48 -16.19
CA LYS A 20 -15.53 -32.66 -15.68
C LYS A 20 -15.17 -31.32 -15.03
N GLN A 21 -15.27 -31.25 -13.71
CA GLN A 21 -14.62 -30.20 -12.94
C GLN A 21 -13.13 -30.38 -13.25
N ILE A 22 -12.65 -29.61 -14.22
CA ILE A 22 -11.22 -29.47 -14.47
C ILE A 22 -10.73 -28.76 -13.21
N SER A 23 -10.31 -29.54 -12.22
CA SER A 23 -9.44 -29.07 -11.17
C SER A 23 -8.24 -28.48 -11.89
N LYS A 24 -8.19 -27.15 -12.03
CA LYS A 24 -6.99 -26.47 -12.47
C LYS A 24 -5.89 -27.04 -11.57
N PRO A 25 -4.83 -27.67 -12.12
CA PRO A 25 -3.72 -28.08 -11.28
C PRO A 25 -3.32 -26.86 -10.48
N ASN A 26 -3.22 -27.00 -9.15
CA ASN A 26 -2.67 -25.96 -8.29
C ASN A 26 -1.32 -25.60 -8.89
N ALA A 27 -1.28 -24.52 -9.68
CA ALA A 27 -0.06 -24.02 -10.25
C ALA A 27 0.80 -23.67 -9.04
N ILE A 28 1.85 -24.45 -8.81
CA ILE A 28 2.83 -24.16 -7.76
C ILE A 28 3.34 -22.77 -8.10
N VAL A 29 2.92 -21.78 -7.32
CA VAL A 29 3.40 -20.40 -7.47
C VAL A 29 4.88 -20.46 -7.14
N LYS A 30 5.71 -20.41 -8.18
CA LYS A 30 7.16 -20.50 -8.03
C LYS A 30 7.62 -19.32 -7.18
N THR A 31 8.30 -19.61 -6.07
CA THR A 31 8.89 -18.58 -5.20
C THR A 31 9.88 -17.73 -6.04
N PRO A 32 9.64 -16.42 -6.18
CA PRO A 32 10.54 -15.55 -6.94
C PRO A 32 11.86 -15.36 -6.18
N PRO A 33 13.00 -15.12 -6.86
CA PRO A 33 14.22 -14.68 -6.17
C PRO A 33 13.99 -13.40 -5.37
N VAL A 34 14.75 -13.19 -4.30
CA VAL A 34 14.71 -11.92 -3.56
C VAL A 34 15.49 -10.87 -4.34
N ASN A 35 14.80 -9.84 -4.84
CA ASN A 35 15.43 -8.71 -5.53
C ASN A 35 14.82 -7.40 -5.04
N LYS A 36 15.64 -6.58 -4.37
CA LYS A 36 15.20 -5.26 -3.87
C LYS A 36 15.41 -4.22 -4.96
N GLY A 37 14.37 -3.44 -5.23
CA GLY A 37 14.41 -2.28 -6.11
C GLY A 37 14.64 -0.97 -5.34
N VAL A 38 14.81 0.13 -6.07
CA VAL A 38 14.87 1.48 -5.48
C VAL A 38 13.57 1.83 -4.73
N ILE A 39 12.43 1.39 -5.27
CA ILE A 39 11.14 1.44 -4.60
C ILE A 39 10.86 0.07 -3.98
N ASP A 40 10.48 0.08 -2.71
CA ASP A 40 9.90 -1.09 -2.05
C ASP A 40 8.39 -1.06 -2.21
N TRP A 41 7.91 -1.86 -3.17
CA TRP A 41 6.50 -1.89 -3.58
C TRP A 41 5.55 -2.38 -2.50
N GLU A 42 6.06 -3.10 -1.48
CA GLU A 42 5.27 -3.51 -0.33
C GLU A 42 4.74 -2.32 0.47
N PHE A 43 5.58 -1.29 0.59
CA PHE A 43 5.31 -0.07 1.34
C PHE A 43 4.92 1.10 0.44
N PHE A 44 4.91 0.91 -0.88
CA PHE A 44 4.42 1.91 -1.83
C PHE A 44 2.90 1.78 -2.05
N THR A 45 2.15 2.00 -0.97
CA THR A 45 0.67 2.02 -0.96
C THR A 45 0.15 3.38 -0.48
N PRO A 46 -1.09 3.78 -0.82
CA PRO A 46 -1.62 5.09 -0.42
C PRO A 46 -1.54 5.39 1.07
N ASP A 47 -1.65 4.37 1.93
CA ASP A 47 -1.59 4.55 3.39
C ASP A 47 -0.15 4.55 3.90
N GLU A 48 0.72 3.70 3.37
CA GLU A 48 2.10 3.57 3.84
C GLU A 48 2.98 4.73 3.40
N ILE A 49 2.78 5.28 2.20
CA ILE A 49 3.53 6.47 1.75
C ILE A 49 3.21 7.70 2.60
N LYS A 50 2.05 7.73 3.26
CA LYS A 50 1.65 8.79 4.19
C LYS A 50 2.33 8.67 5.55
N ASN A 51 2.97 7.54 5.84
CA ASN A 51 3.78 7.36 7.04
C ASN A 51 5.18 7.95 6.85
N ILE A 52 5.27 9.26 6.97
CA ILE A 52 6.50 10.04 6.84
C ILE A 52 7.55 9.73 7.91
N SER A 53 7.21 8.96 8.95
CA SER A 53 8.19 8.54 9.96
C SER A 53 8.91 7.25 9.60
N PHE A 54 8.35 6.51 8.64
CA PHE A 54 8.91 5.27 8.09
C PHE A 54 8.90 5.35 6.56
N PRO A 55 9.79 6.14 5.96
CA PRO A 55 9.95 6.21 4.52
C PRO A 55 10.71 4.98 3.97
N ILE A 56 10.25 3.78 4.35
CA ILE A 56 10.83 2.48 4.01
C ILE A 56 10.47 2.01 2.61
N TRP A 57 9.54 2.71 1.95
CA TRP A 57 9.21 2.52 0.54
C TRP A 57 10.34 2.94 -0.42
N ILE A 58 11.46 3.47 0.09
CA ILE A 58 12.68 3.76 -0.68
C ILE A 58 13.89 3.07 -0.07
N ASN A 59 14.67 2.44 -0.94
CA ASN A 59 15.91 1.77 -0.59
C ASN A 59 17.14 2.69 -0.72
N ASP A 60 17.60 3.23 0.41
CA ASP A 60 18.74 4.17 0.47
C ASP A 60 20.05 3.55 -0.05
N SER A 61 20.25 2.24 0.14
CA SER A 61 21.46 1.55 -0.36
C SER A 61 21.49 1.50 -1.89
N ILE A 62 20.33 1.32 -2.53
CA ILE A 62 20.23 1.32 -3.99
C ILE A 62 20.32 2.74 -4.54
N THR A 63 19.69 3.70 -3.86
CA THR A 63 19.83 5.13 -4.16
C THR A 63 21.30 5.54 -4.18
N LEU A 64 22.05 5.22 -3.12
CA LEU A 64 23.49 5.48 -3.04
C LEU A 64 24.26 4.82 -4.17
N LYS A 65 24.06 3.51 -4.38
CA LYS A 65 24.77 2.72 -5.40
C LYS A 65 24.51 3.25 -6.82
N LYS A 66 23.32 3.78 -7.09
CA LYS A 66 22.92 4.32 -8.39
C LYS A 66 23.23 5.82 -8.53
N GLY A 67 23.75 6.49 -7.50
CA GLY A 67 24.00 7.93 -7.50
C GLY A 67 22.74 8.76 -7.70
N ILE A 68 21.60 8.34 -7.13
CA ILE A 68 20.32 9.04 -7.28
C ILE A 68 20.26 10.20 -6.29
N GLN A 69 20.13 11.44 -6.79
CA GLN A 69 19.95 12.65 -5.99
C GLN A 69 18.48 12.97 -5.75
N LYS A 70 17.62 12.73 -6.74
CA LYS A 70 16.20 13.06 -6.66
C LYS A 70 15.35 12.03 -7.39
N ILE A 71 14.20 11.70 -6.82
CA ILE A 71 13.11 10.98 -7.47
C ILE A 71 11.88 11.88 -7.45
N GLN A 72 11.37 12.25 -8.62
CA GLN A 72 10.07 12.88 -8.76
C GLN A 72 9.05 11.81 -9.14
N ILE A 73 7.98 11.69 -8.35
CA ILE A 73 6.88 10.76 -8.57
C ILE A 73 5.62 11.57 -8.84
N SER A 74 5.06 11.47 -10.03
CA SER A 74 3.83 12.15 -10.42
C SER A 74 2.70 11.14 -10.57
N ILE A 75 1.62 11.32 -9.82
CA ILE A 75 0.43 10.47 -9.85
C ILE A 75 -0.65 11.17 -10.65
N HIS A 76 -1.17 10.50 -11.68
CA HIS A 76 -2.29 10.95 -12.49
C HIS A 76 -3.45 9.97 -12.29
N GLU A 77 -4.63 10.48 -11.95
CA GLU A 77 -5.83 9.68 -11.77
C GLU A 77 -6.87 10.14 -12.78
N PHE A 78 -7.32 9.22 -13.62
CA PHE A 78 -8.24 9.53 -14.71
C PHE A 78 -9.65 9.17 -14.27
N GLY A 79 -10.44 10.20 -13.94
CA GLY A 79 -11.87 10.05 -13.72
C GLY A 79 -12.61 9.81 -15.04
N PHE A 80 -13.69 9.03 -15.00
CA PHE A 80 -14.66 9.02 -16.10
C PHE A 80 -15.44 10.34 -16.04
N LYS A 81 -14.97 11.37 -16.75
CA LYS A 81 -15.82 12.50 -17.14
C LYS A 81 -16.45 12.11 -18.47
N GLU A 82 -17.78 11.93 -18.48
CA GLU A 82 -18.55 11.46 -19.65
C GLU A 82 -18.34 12.33 -20.91
N ASP A 83 -17.82 13.56 -20.77
CA ASP A 83 -17.73 14.54 -21.87
C ASP A 83 -16.34 15.14 -22.13
N SER A 84 -15.24 14.64 -21.55
CA SER A 84 -13.91 15.22 -21.81
C SER A 84 -12.91 14.21 -22.36
N VAL A 85 -12.65 14.31 -23.67
CA VAL A 85 -11.58 13.62 -24.42
C VAL A 85 -10.17 14.09 -24.00
N PHE A 86 -10.07 15.07 -23.10
CA PHE A 86 -8.80 15.52 -22.55
C PHE A 86 -8.43 14.66 -21.35
N GLN A 87 -7.45 13.77 -21.54
CA GLN A 87 -6.70 13.18 -20.44
C GLN A 87 -6.14 14.34 -19.61
N ASP A 88 -6.51 14.40 -18.33
CA ASP A 88 -6.01 15.38 -17.39
C ASP A 88 -4.48 15.30 -17.36
N THR A 89 -3.80 16.30 -17.92
CA THR A 89 -2.33 16.31 -18.04
C THR A 89 -1.67 16.68 -16.72
N VAL A 90 -2.44 17.23 -15.78
CA VAL A 90 -1.94 17.65 -14.48
C VAL A 90 -1.99 16.47 -13.51
N PRO A 91 -0.91 16.17 -12.79
CA PRO A 91 -0.93 15.12 -11.77
C PRO A 91 -1.79 15.55 -10.58
N SER A 92 -2.53 14.62 -9.98
CA SER A 92 -3.24 14.85 -8.72
C SER A 92 -2.27 15.01 -7.54
N THR A 93 -1.11 14.36 -7.60
CA THR A 93 -0.06 14.48 -6.59
C THR A 93 1.33 14.39 -7.19
N ILE A 94 2.25 15.22 -6.71
CA ILE A 94 3.68 15.11 -6.99
C ILE A 94 4.43 14.91 -5.68
N TYR A 95 5.23 13.85 -5.61
CA TYR A 95 6.26 13.67 -4.58
C TYR A 95 7.62 14.01 -5.18
N GLU A 96 8.36 14.88 -4.53
CA GLU A 96 9.77 15.12 -4.80
C GLU A 96 10.59 14.61 -3.63
N VAL A 97 11.34 13.55 -3.87
CA VAL A 97 12.18 12.93 -2.87
C VAL A 97 13.64 13.22 -3.17
N SER A 98 14.32 13.85 -2.22
CA SER A 98 15.72 14.24 -2.38
C SER A 98 16.61 13.48 -1.42
N PHE A 99 17.80 13.12 -1.89
CA PHE A 99 18.79 12.36 -1.14
C PHE A 99 20.08 13.16 -0.96
N SER A 100 20.74 12.98 0.17
CA SER A 100 22.08 13.49 0.43
C SER A 100 22.96 12.31 0.83
N LYS A 101 24.03 12.07 0.06
CA LYS A 101 24.91 10.89 0.25
C LYS A 101 24.12 9.57 0.26
N GLY A 102 23.12 9.46 -0.62
CA GLY A 102 22.23 8.30 -0.73
C GLY A 102 21.17 8.16 0.36
N GLN A 103 21.20 9.00 1.40
CA GLN A 103 20.22 9.00 2.49
C GLN A 103 19.07 9.95 2.19
N LEU A 104 17.86 9.57 2.59
CA LEU A 104 16.70 10.44 2.46
C LEU A 104 16.91 11.75 3.24
N SER A 105 16.76 12.88 2.56
CA SER A 105 16.92 14.21 3.15
C SER A 105 15.63 15.01 3.20
N THR A 106 14.81 14.92 2.14
CA THR A 106 13.57 15.68 2.02
C THR A 106 12.53 14.88 1.25
N ILE A 107 11.29 14.92 1.71
CA ILE A 107 10.10 14.62 0.90
C ILE A 107 9.31 15.92 0.79
N TYR A 108 9.07 16.36 -0.43
CA TYR A 108 8.20 17.49 -0.74
C TYR A 108 6.99 16.99 -1.52
N ILE A 109 5.80 17.41 -1.12
CA ILE A 109 4.55 16.94 -1.70
C ILE A 109 3.75 18.13 -2.19
N LYS A 110 3.24 18.01 -3.41
CA LYS A 110 2.25 18.92 -4.00
C LYS A 110 0.99 18.15 -4.30
N GLU A 111 -0.15 18.74 -3.98
CA GLU A 111 -1.46 18.22 -4.34
C GLU A 111 -2.21 19.21 -5.22
N PHE A 112 -2.93 18.66 -6.19
CA PHE A 112 -3.70 19.41 -7.17
C PHE A 112 -5.15 18.94 -7.15
N SER A 113 -6.08 19.89 -7.30
CA SER A 113 -7.49 19.64 -7.53
C SER A 113 -7.92 20.48 -8.72
N GLU A 114 -8.50 19.85 -9.75
CA GLU A 114 -8.93 20.54 -10.97
C GLU A 114 -7.85 21.46 -11.56
N GLU A 115 -6.63 20.92 -11.72
CA GLU A 115 -5.44 21.63 -12.23
C GLU A 115 -4.89 22.76 -11.33
N ILE A 116 -5.52 23.03 -10.19
CA ILE A 116 -5.10 24.06 -9.22
C ILE A 116 -4.30 23.40 -8.10
N GLU A 117 -3.10 23.94 -7.83
CA GLU A 117 -2.29 23.54 -6.67
C GLU A 117 -3.00 23.98 -5.38
N ILE A 118 -3.40 23.02 -4.55
CA ILE A 118 -4.15 23.29 -3.31
C ILE A 118 -3.28 23.26 -2.07
N GLU A 119 -2.17 22.49 -2.09
CA GLU A 119 -1.35 22.27 -0.92
C GLU A 119 0.11 21.90 -1.24
N GLU A 120 1.02 22.42 -0.40
CA GLU A 120 2.44 22.09 -0.39
C GLU A 120 2.89 21.63 1.00
N GLN A 121 3.64 20.53 1.06
CA GLN A 121 4.19 20.02 2.31
C GLN A 121 5.65 19.59 2.22
N TRP A 122 6.44 19.95 3.22
CA TRP A 122 7.86 19.59 3.33
C TRP A 122 8.13 18.76 4.58
N PHE A 123 8.78 17.63 4.37
CA PHE A 123 9.30 16.76 5.40
C PHE A 123 10.82 16.72 5.30
N ARG A 124 11.51 17.31 6.27
CA ARG A 124 12.97 17.39 6.29
C ARG A 124 13.54 16.43 7.31
N TYR A 125 14.37 15.52 6.85
CA TYR A 125 15.04 14.49 7.65
C TYR A 125 16.44 14.97 8.00
N ARG A 126 16.74 15.03 9.29
CA ARG A 126 18.08 15.42 9.80
C ARG A 126 18.92 14.22 10.23
N GLN A 127 18.28 13.07 10.38
CA GLN A 127 18.90 11.84 10.87
C GLN A 127 18.67 10.75 9.83
N GLU A 128 19.68 9.89 9.68
CA GLU A 128 19.56 8.67 8.89
C GLU A 128 18.49 7.76 9.49
N LYS A 129 17.94 6.88 8.65
CA LYS A 129 16.99 5.87 9.12
C LYS A 129 17.71 4.91 10.06
N ASP A 130 17.05 4.54 11.15
CA ASP A 130 17.55 3.48 12.03
C ASP A 130 17.40 2.09 11.40
N SER A 131 17.79 1.04 12.12
CA SER A 131 17.68 -0.35 11.66
C SER A 131 16.24 -0.83 11.38
N LEU A 132 15.23 -0.11 11.90
CA LEU A 132 13.81 -0.38 11.68
C LEU A 132 13.24 0.47 10.54
N GLY A 133 14.07 1.32 9.91
CA GLY A 133 13.65 2.23 8.85
C GLY A 133 13.02 3.53 9.37
N TYR A 134 13.15 3.80 10.67
CA TYR A 134 12.57 4.98 11.33
C TYR A 134 13.45 6.22 11.14
N SER A 135 12.84 7.35 10.77
CA SER A 135 13.46 8.67 10.92
C SER A 135 12.37 9.72 11.11
N LEU A 136 12.55 10.61 12.09
CA LEU A 136 11.54 11.61 12.43
C LEU A 136 11.78 12.91 11.64
N PRO A 137 10.87 13.29 10.70
CA PRO A 137 11.03 14.54 9.98
C PRO A 137 10.56 15.75 10.81
N ASN A 138 11.13 16.91 10.46
CA ASN A 138 10.52 18.19 10.72
C ASN A 138 9.48 18.48 9.63
N VAL A 139 8.29 18.91 10.03
CA VAL A 139 7.18 19.20 9.12
C VAL A 139 7.08 20.71 8.91
N THR A 140 6.87 21.12 7.67
CA THR A 140 6.44 22.47 7.32
C THR A 140 5.32 22.32 6.31
N ASN A 141 4.19 23.00 6.54
CA ASN A 141 3.03 22.99 5.64
C ASN A 141 2.77 24.41 5.16
N LYS A 142 2.33 24.55 3.91
CA LYS A 142 1.79 25.77 3.33
C LYS A 142 0.53 25.40 2.54
N VAL A 143 -0.62 25.85 3.04
CA VAL A 143 -1.90 25.76 2.32
C VAL A 143 -1.96 26.95 1.35
N ILE A 144 -2.26 26.68 0.07
CA ILE A 144 -2.25 27.71 -0.98
C ILE A 144 -3.65 28.27 -1.21
N TYR A 145 -4.69 27.44 -1.10
CA TYR A 145 -6.07 27.84 -1.34
C TYR A 145 -6.93 27.59 -0.09
N GLU A 146 -7.48 28.67 0.47
CA GLU A 146 -8.49 28.62 1.53
C GLU A 146 -9.82 29.11 0.95
N GLY A 147 -10.84 28.25 0.89
CA GLY A 147 -12.21 28.73 0.71
C GLY A 147 -12.55 29.69 1.85
N ASN A 148 -13.21 30.81 1.53
CA ASN A 148 -13.37 32.01 2.37
C ASN A 148 -13.94 31.88 3.81
N ASP A 149 -14.15 30.68 4.36
CA ASP A 149 -14.96 30.52 5.59
C ASP A 149 -14.29 29.79 6.77
N PHE A 150 -12.99 29.47 6.76
CA PHE A 150 -12.37 28.83 7.93
C PHE A 150 -10.98 29.38 8.29
N LEU A 151 -10.76 29.58 9.60
CA LEU A 151 -9.54 30.13 10.18
C LEU A 151 -8.28 29.32 9.79
N PRO A 152 -7.17 29.96 9.35
CA PRO A 152 -5.99 29.30 8.77
C PRO A 152 -5.20 28.33 9.69
N ILE A 153 -5.47 28.36 11.00
CA ILE A 153 -4.81 27.47 11.97
C ILE A 153 -5.50 26.10 12.03
N PHE A 154 -6.81 26.05 11.75
CA PHE A 154 -7.56 24.79 11.77
C PHE A 154 -7.37 23.99 10.48
N SER A 155 -7.24 24.67 9.33
CA SER A 155 -6.93 24.06 8.03
C SER A 155 -5.56 23.36 8.05
N THR A 156 -4.54 24.00 8.63
CA THR A 156 -3.17 23.45 8.67
C THR A 156 -3.03 22.18 9.53
N LEU A 157 -3.72 22.07 10.67
CA LEU A 157 -3.69 20.87 11.51
C LEU A 157 -4.48 19.71 10.89
N GLN A 158 -5.67 19.98 10.34
CA GLN A 158 -6.49 18.96 9.68
C GLN A 158 -5.82 18.41 8.42
N ASN A 159 -5.13 19.27 7.66
CA ASN A 159 -4.38 18.83 6.49
C ASN A 159 -3.09 18.09 6.87
N ALA A 160 -2.43 18.45 7.98
CA ALA A 160 -1.30 17.67 8.49
C ALA A 160 -1.73 16.28 9.00
N GLN A 161 -2.96 16.14 9.52
CA GLN A 161 -3.51 14.86 9.99
C GLN A 161 -3.65 13.80 8.89
N LYS A 162 -3.56 14.18 7.60
CA LYS A 162 -3.53 13.20 6.50
C LYS A 162 -2.24 12.37 6.46
N TYR A 163 -1.18 12.79 7.18
CA TYR A 163 0.06 12.03 7.32
C TYR A 163 0.25 11.49 8.74
N LEU A 164 0.99 10.39 8.84
CA LEU A 164 1.35 9.80 10.13
C LEU A 164 2.75 10.26 10.52
N ARG A 165 2.82 11.06 11.59
CA ARG A 165 4.08 11.46 12.22
C ARG A 165 4.26 10.78 13.57
N LEU A 166 4.88 9.62 13.53
CA LEU A 166 5.13 8.75 14.66
C LEU A 166 6.42 9.19 15.38
N LYS A 167 6.29 9.64 16.61
CA LYS A 167 7.44 9.91 17.48
C LYS A 167 7.73 8.65 18.29
N PHE A 168 8.98 8.21 18.29
CA PHE A 168 9.43 7.09 19.13
C PHE A 168 9.17 7.40 20.61
N ASP A 169 8.53 6.46 21.30
CA ASP A 169 8.26 6.56 22.74
C ASP A 169 9.20 5.67 23.53
N LYS A 170 9.13 4.35 23.30
CA LYS A 170 9.90 3.35 24.03
C LYS A 170 10.00 2.03 23.26
N LYS A 171 11.00 1.24 23.63
CA LYS A 171 11.20 -0.14 23.20
C LYS A 171 11.52 -0.99 24.43
N ASP A 172 10.88 -2.14 24.54
CA ASP A 172 11.20 -3.19 25.51
C ASP A 172 11.46 -4.52 24.77
N SER A 173 11.49 -5.64 25.51
CA SER A 173 11.77 -6.97 24.92
C SER A 173 10.67 -7.49 24.00
N CYS A 174 9.43 -7.02 24.18
CA CYS A 174 8.25 -7.56 23.50
C CYS A 174 7.54 -6.51 22.63
N THR A 175 7.83 -5.22 22.82
CA THR A 175 7.10 -4.12 22.19
C THR A 175 7.99 -2.98 21.72
N ILE A 176 7.57 -2.33 20.63
CA ILE A 176 8.11 -1.06 20.15
C ILE A 176 6.93 -0.09 19.99
N GLN A 177 7.02 1.10 20.57
CA GLN A 177 5.90 2.03 20.66
C GLN A 177 6.25 3.39 20.08
N TYR A 178 5.31 3.93 19.32
CA TYR A 178 5.38 5.27 18.76
C TYR A 178 4.06 6.00 18.97
N THR A 179 4.11 7.31 19.25
CA THR A 179 2.91 8.15 19.36
C THR A 179 2.73 8.98 18.10
N ASN A 180 1.53 8.99 17.52
CA ASN A 180 1.18 9.89 16.45
C ASN A 180 1.04 11.32 16.98
N THR A 181 2.00 12.17 16.61
CA THR A 181 2.08 13.57 17.05
C THR A 181 1.15 14.53 16.31
N LEU A 182 0.52 14.08 15.22
CA LEU A 182 -0.44 14.87 14.45
C LEU A 182 -1.90 14.51 14.79
N SER A 183 -2.12 13.34 15.42
CA SER A 183 -3.45 12.95 15.91
C SER A 183 -3.80 13.72 17.20
N ALA A 184 -5.02 14.25 17.27
CA ALA A 184 -5.54 14.90 18.48
C ALA A 184 -5.62 13.93 19.67
N ASP A 185 -5.95 12.67 19.39
CA ASP A 185 -6.12 11.62 20.40
C ASP A 185 -4.79 11.00 20.85
N LYS A 186 -3.67 11.43 20.27
CA LYS A 186 -2.32 10.89 20.53
C LYS A 186 -2.29 9.36 20.41
N GLU A 187 -2.98 8.84 19.40
CA GLU A 187 -2.97 7.42 19.07
C GLU A 187 -1.55 6.86 19.05
N ARG A 188 -1.35 5.70 19.68
CA ARG A 188 -0.09 4.98 19.62
C ARG A 188 -0.12 3.88 18.57
N HIS A 189 1.01 3.72 17.89
CA HIS A 189 1.32 2.54 17.10
C HIS A 189 2.21 1.62 17.93
N ILE A 190 1.70 0.42 18.20
CA ILE A 190 2.31 -0.56 19.10
C ILE A 190 2.65 -1.81 18.30
N PHE A 191 3.94 -2.07 18.13
CA PHE A 191 4.48 -3.24 17.46
C PHE A 191 4.80 -4.31 18.50
N LEU A 192 4.10 -5.44 18.43
CA LEU A 192 4.34 -6.63 19.24
C LEU A 192 5.38 -7.49 18.52
N THR A 193 6.59 -7.55 19.05
CA THR A 193 7.73 -8.18 18.37
C THR A 193 7.90 -9.65 18.71
N ASP A 194 7.30 -10.12 19.80
CA ASP A 194 7.30 -11.52 20.20
C ASP A 194 5.99 -12.20 19.78
N SER A 195 6.10 -13.24 18.95
CA SER A 195 4.94 -13.99 18.45
C SER A 195 4.14 -14.69 19.53
N ALA A 196 4.73 -14.98 20.70
CA ALA A 196 4.00 -15.53 21.84
C ALA A 196 2.91 -14.55 22.34
N ASN A 197 3.07 -13.26 22.06
CA ASN A 197 2.19 -12.19 22.51
C ASN A 197 1.22 -11.71 21.42
N TRP A 198 1.15 -12.40 20.26
CA TRP A 198 0.27 -12.02 19.14
C TRP A 198 -1.18 -12.45 19.35
N ASN A 199 -1.81 -11.93 20.40
CA ASN A 199 -3.21 -12.18 20.69
C ASN A 199 -3.87 -10.98 21.38
N VAL A 200 -5.18 -10.83 21.19
CA VAL A 200 -5.94 -9.69 21.72
C VAL A 200 -5.99 -9.71 23.26
N HIS A 201 -5.97 -10.90 23.86
CA HIS A 201 -5.97 -11.06 25.32
C HIS A 201 -4.72 -10.44 25.97
N PHE A 202 -3.54 -10.66 25.40
CA PHE A 202 -2.31 -10.02 25.85
C PHE A 202 -2.42 -8.49 25.77
N ILE A 203 -2.99 -7.97 24.68
CA ILE A 203 -3.15 -6.53 24.49
C ILE A 203 -4.07 -5.93 25.56
N ASP A 204 -5.22 -6.56 25.80
CA ASP A 204 -6.19 -6.13 26.81
C ASP A 204 -5.57 -6.08 28.22
N GLN A 205 -4.72 -7.05 28.57
CA GLN A 205 -4.03 -7.08 29.86
C GLN A 205 -2.91 -6.04 30.00
N MET A 206 -2.23 -5.71 28.90
CA MET A 206 -1.00 -4.91 28.94
C MET A 206 -1.20 -3.42 28.71
N PHE A 207 -2.29 -3.02 28.04
CA PHE A 207 -2.47 -1.63 27.59
C PHE A 207 -3.78 -1.04 28.09
N GLU A 208 -3.68 0.09 28.77
CA GLU A 208 -4.85 0.90 29.10
C GLU A 208 -5.51 1.48 27.84
N ASN A 209 -6.85 1.42 27.80
CA ASN A 209 -7.68 1.88 26.68
C ASN A 209 -7.22 1.31 25.32
N PRO A 210 -7.27 -0.03 25.15
CA PRO A 210 -6.64 -0.67 24.01
C PRO A 210 -7.21 -0.22 22.66
N GLU A 211 -8.50 0.14 22.61
CA GLU A 211 -9.22 0.65 21.43
C GLU A 211 -8.65 1.96 20.83
N LYS A 212 -7.88 2.74 21.61
CA LYS A 212 -7.29 4.00 21.12
C LYS A 212 -6.04 3.80 20.26
N ASN A 213 -5.42 2.63 20.31
CA ASN A 213 -4.13 2.38 19.69
C ASN A 213 -4.28 1.49 18.44
N LYS A 214 -3.31 1.59 17.55
CA LYS A 214 -3.13 0.66 16.43
C LYS A 214 -2.05 -0.35 16.79
N TYR A 215 -2.35 -1.62 16.59
CA TYR A 215 -1.45 -2.74 16.91
C TYR A 215 -0.90 -3.35 15.64
N PHE A 216 0.33 -3.88 15.76
CA PHE A 216 1.04 -4.54 14.68
C PHE A 216 1.69 -5.81 15.22
N TYR A 217 1.56 -6.91 14.49
CA TYR A 217 2.26 -8.16 14.78
C TYR A 217 3.54 -8.22 13.94
N GLY A 218 4.69 -7.96 14.60
CA GLY A 218 6.01 -7.87 13.96
C GLY A 218 6.72 -6.56 14.26
N ILE A 219 7.57 -6.12 13.34
CA ILE A 219 8.35 -4.88 13.42
C ILE A 219 7.89 -3.89 12.33
N PRO A 220 8.24 -2.59 12.44
CA PRO A 220 7.81 -1.60 11.44
C PRO A 220 8.14 -1.97 9.99
N SER A 221 9.35 -2.49 9.75
CA SER A 221 9.82 -2.90 8.42
C SER A 221 9.30 -4.27 7.96
N LYS A 222 8.59 -5.02 8.83
CA LYS A 222 8.06 -6.35 8.52
C LYS A 222 7.02 -6.75 9.57
N HIS A 223 5.75 -6.56 9.25
CA HIS A 223 4.63 -7.00 10.09
C HIS A 223 3.64 -7.82 9.26
N ILE A 224 3.12 -8.89 9.85
CA ILE A 224 2.19 -9.80 9.16
C ILE A 224 0.74 -9.35 9.33
N GLU A 225 0.47 -8.51 10.33
CA GLU A 225 -0.87 -8.05 10.66
C GLU A 225 -0.82 -6.67 11.30
N SER A 226 -1.83 -5.84 11.04
CA SER A 226 -2.13 -4.63 11.80
C SER A 226 -3.63 -4.46 11.98
N PHE A 227 -4.07 -3.90 13.11
CA PHE A 227 -5.49 -3.74 13.44
C PHE A 227 -5.70 -2.72 14.56
N ARG A 228 -6.95 -2.31 14.74
CA ARG A 228 -7.45 -1.73 16.00
C ARG A 228 -8.33 -2.73 16.72
N ILE A 229 -8.45 -2.55 18.03
CA ILE A 229 -9.38 -3.34 18.84
C ILE A 229 -10.70 -2.58 18.95
N LYS A 230 -11.80 -3.30 18.73
CA LYS A 230 -13.16 -2.86 18.97
C LYS A 230 -13.81 -3.78 20.00
N ASN A 231 -14.55 -3.23 20.95
CA ASN A 231 -15.26 -3.99 21.98
C ASN A 231 -14.35 -4.98 22.74
N MET A 232 -13.10 -4.61 23.00
CA MET A 232 -12.05 -5.40 23.70
C MET A 232 -11.61 -6.72 23.03
N VAL A 233 -12.33 -7.25 22.04
CA VAL A 233 -12.02 -8.57 21.45
C VAL A 233 -12.03 -8.61 19.92
N GLU A 234 -12.73 -7.69 19.26
CA GLU A 234 -12.85 -7.67 17.81
C GLU A 234 -11.70 -6.88 17.17
N LYS A 235 -11.25 -7.33 16.00
CA LYS A 235 -10.28 -6.58 15.20
C LYS A 235 -11.00 -5.80 14.12
N GLU A 236 -10.75 -4.50 14.05
CA GLU A 236 -11.21 -3.64 12.96
C GLU A 236 -10.02 -3.01 12.25
N GLN A 237 -10.27 -2.44 11.06
CA GLN A 237 -9.21 -1.89 10.19
C GLN A 237 -8.06 -2.89 9.96
N LEU A 238 -8.41 -4.17 9.87
CA LEU A 238 -7.46 -5.26 9.78
C LEU A 238 -6.69 -5.17 8.47
N SER A 239 -5.37 -5.21 8.53
CA SER A 239 -4.52 -5.46 7.36
C SER A 239 -3.63 -6.65 7.62
N THR A 240 -3.47 -7.51 6.61
CA THR A 240 -2.64 -8.71 6.68
C THR A 240 -1.66 -8.74 5.51
N SER A 241 -0.48 -9.30 5.75
CA SER A 241 0.57 -9.50 4.76
C SER A 241 0.95 -10.98 4.74
N LYS A 242 1.04 -11.56 3.54
CA LYS A 242 1.48 -12.93 3.29
C LYS A 242 2.78 -12.90 2.50
N TYR A 243 3.75 -13.67 2.96
CA TYR A 243 5.08 -13.75 2.36
C TYR A 243 5.34 -15.17 1.85
N PHE A 244 6.20 -15.28 0.84
CA PHE A 244 6.85 -16.53 0.48
C PHE A 244 7.87 -16.95 1.57
N GLU A 245 8.33 -18.20 1.52
CA GLU A 245 9.34 -18.72 2.48
C GLU A 245 10.66 -17.93 2.49
N ASN A 246 10.98 -17.24 1.38
CA ASN A 246 12.17 -16.42 1.26
C ASN A 246 11.92 -14.93 1.58
N ASP A 247 10.83 -14.61 2.27
CA ASP A 247 10.43 -13.27 2.69
C ASP A 247 10.02 -12.29 1.57
N CYS A 248 9.89 -12.74 0.33
CA CYS A 248 9.21 -11.93 -0.69
C CYS A 248 7.73 -11.76 -0.33
N ILE A 249 7.20 -10.53 -0.34
CA ILE A 249 5.77 -10.32 -0.19
C ILE A 249 5.00 -10.99 -1.34
N TYR A 250 3.95 -11.72 -1.02
CA TYR A 250 3.08 -12.35 -2.00
C TYR A 250 1.77 -11.56 -2.15
N GLN A 251 1.18 -11.20 -1.02
CA GLN A 251 -0.14 -10.58 -0.97
C GLN A 251 -0.26 -9.68 0.25
N ARG A 252 -0.97 -8.57 0.09
CA ARG A 252 -1.45 -7.74 1.19
C ARG A 252 -2.96 -7.55 1.09
N SER A 253 -3.66 -7.65 2.21
CA SER A 253 -5.10 -7.39 2.29
C SER A 253 -5.36 -6.31 3.34
N SER A 254 -6.34 -5.45 3.09
CA SER A 254 -6.91 -4.54 4.10
C SER A 254 -8.43 -4.65 4.10
N PHE A 255 -9.00 -4.76 5.29
CA PHE A 255 -10.43 -4.92 5.53
C PHE A 255 -10.97 -3.64 6.13
N ASN A 256 -11.93 -3.03 5.44
CA ASN A 256 -12.59 -1.83 5.90
C ASN A 256 -14.07 -1.87 5.52
N ASN A 257 -14.95 -1.66 6.49
CA ASN A 257 -16.40 -1.55 6.30
C ASN A 257 -17.04 -2.70 5.48
N GLY A 258 -16.62 -3.95 5.71
CA GLY A 258 -17.14 -5.13 5.00
C GLY A 258 -16.51 -5.39 3.62
N PHE A 259 -15.51 -4.60 3.23
CA PHE A 259 -14.77 -4.76 1.98
C PHE A 259 -13.31 -5.16 2.26
N GLU A 260 -12.82 -6.17 1.53
CA GLU A 260 -11.41 -6.51 1.41
C GLU A 260 -10.82 -5.84 0.17
N ASN A 261 -9.81 -5.00 0.37
CA ASN A 261 -8.89 -4.56 -0.68
C ASN A 261 -7.66 -5.47 -0.66
N ARG A 262 -7.50 -6.29 -1.69
CA ARG A 262 -6.42 -7.27 -1.78
C ARG A 262 -5.47 -6.95 -2.93
N ARG A 263 -4.21 -6.68 -2.59
CA ARG A 263 -3.09 -6.54 -3.52
C ARG A 263 -2.31 -7.84 -3.63
N THR A 264 -2.10 -8.34 -4.84
CA THR A 264 -1.20 -9.46 -5.13
C THR A 264 -0.02 -8.95 -5.96
N PHE A 265 1.20 -9.31 -5.59
CA PHE A 265 2.42 -8.87 -6.27
C PHE A 265 2.82 -9.84 -7.38
N ILE A 266 3.22 -9.30 -8.54
CA ILE A 266 3.68 -10.07 -9.70
C ILE A 266 5.19 -9.83 -9.88
N TYR A 267 5.93 -10.90 -10.07
CA TYR A 267 7.39 -10.89 -10.19
C TYR A 267 7.86 -11.47 -11.53
N ASP A 268 8.97 -10.95 -12.06
CA ASP A 268 9.72 -11.60 -13.14
C ASP A 268 10.64 -12.72 -12.61
N GLU A 269 11.29 -13.44 -13.52
CA GLU A 269 12.23 -14.53 -13.18
C GLU A 269 13.44 -14.07 -12.37
N SER A 270 13.77 -12.77 -12.42
CA SER A 270 14.86 -12.15 -11.65
C SER A 270 14.43 -11.68 -10.26
N GLY A 271 13.15 -11.88 -9.90
CA GLY A 271 12.60 -11.49 -8.61
C GLY A 271 12.14 -10.04 -8.51
N ARG A 272 12.13 -9.29 -9.62
CA ARG A 272 11.71 -7.90 -9.64
C ARG A 272 10.20 -7.81 -9.83
N THR A 273 9.54 -6.94 -9.08
CA THR A 273 8.10 -6.71 -9.20
C THR A 273 7.78 -6.05 -10.54
N THR A 274 7.00 -6.70 -11.38
CA THR A 274 6.57 -6.21 -12.71
C THR A 274 5.17 -5.64 -12.70
N GLY A 275 4.43 -5.82 -11.61
CA GLY A 275 3.07 -5.34 -11.49
C GLY A 275 2.40 -5.82 -10.22
N PHE A 276 1.14 -5.43 -10.08
CA PHE A 276 0.28 -5.89 -9.00
C PHE A 276 -1.16 -6.01 -9.48
N ILE A 277 -1.93 -6.84 -8.77
CA ILE A 277 -3.36 -7.01 -8.98
C ILE A 277 -4.05 -6.54 -7.71
N ASP A 278 -4.81 -5.46 -7.81
CA ASP A 278 -5.66 -4.96 -6.73
C ASP A 278 -7.08 -5.48 -6.96
N SER A 279 -7.68 -6.13 -5.98
CA SER A 279 -9.04 -6.68 -6.03
C SER A 279 -9.87 -6.12 -4.88
N LEU A 280 -11.09 -5.69 -5.18
CA LEU A 280 -12.10 -5.31 -4.21
C LEU A 280 -13.11 -6.45 -4.07
N ILE A 281 -13.31 -6.91 -2.85
CA ILE A 281 -14.13 -8.09 -2.52
C ILE A 281 -15.06 -7.73 -1.36
N VAL A 282 -16.34 -8.08 -1.44
CA VAL A 282 -17.27 -8.02 -0.31
C VAL A 282 -17.22 -9.34 0.45
N GLU A 283 -17.29 -9.30 1.78
CA GLU A 283 -17.45 -10.51 2.56
C GLU A 283 -18.78 -11.24 2.23
N PRO A 284 -18.77 -12.58 2.13
CA PRO A 284 -17.66 -13.46 2.48
C PRO A 284 -16.66 -13.73 1.34
N ASN A 285 -16.97 -13.43 0.06
CA ASN A 285 -16.03 -13.56 -1.08
C ASN A 285 -16.58 -13.01 -2.42
N ASP A 286 -17.53 -12.06 -2.38
CA ASP A 286 -18.15 -11.55 -3.60
C ASP A 286 -17.23 -10.53 -4.28
N PHE A 287 -16.71 -10.90 -5.44
CA PHE A 287 -15.81 -10.06 -6.22
C PHE A 287 -16.54 -8.84 -6.81
N ILE A 288 -16.00 -7.64 -6.60
CA ILE A 288 -16.56 -6.38 -7.14
C ILE A 288 -15.76 -5.92 -8.35
N GLU A 289 -14.46 -5.70 -8.14
CA GLU A 289 -13.59 -5.07 -9.12
C GLU A 289 -12.17 -5.58 -9.00
N ARG A 290 -11.46 -5.56 -10.13
CA ARG A 290 -10.03 -5.83 -10.21
C ARG A 290 -9.37 -4.74 -11.04
N VAL A 291 -8.24 -4.27 -10.54
CA VAL A 291 -7.32 -3.39 -11.23
C VAL A 291 -6.02 -4.14 -11.44
N VAL A 292 -5.48 -4.09 -12.65
CA VAL A 292 -4.19 -4.66 -12.99
C VAL A 292 -3.22 -3.53 -13.26
N SER A 293 -2.11 -3.50 -12.54
CA SER A 293 -1.06 -2.51 -12.71
C SER A 293 0.20 -3.16 -13.27
N LYS A 294 0.83 -2.48 -14.22
CA LYS A 294 2.09 -2.89 -14.86
C LYS A 294 3.16 -1.84 -14.58
N ILE A 295 4.37 -2.28 -14.28
CA ILE A 295 5.52 -1.42 -13.97
C ILE A 295 6.55 -1.55 -15.08
N ASP A 296 6.83 -0.43 -15.74
CA ASP A 296 7.87 -0.34 -16.76
C ASP A 296 9.19 0.11 -16.13
N TYR A 297 10.27 -0.50 -16.59
CA TYR A 297 11.62 -0.24 -16.11
C TYR A 297 12.51 0.28 -17.24
N LYS A 298 13.38 1.22 -16.91
CA LYS A 298 14.50 1.66 -17.76
C LYS A 298 15.79 1.60 -16.94
N ASP A 299 16.82 0.95 -17.47
CA ASP A 299 18.13 0.80 -16.82
C ASP A 299 18.07 0.19 -15.39
N GLY A 300 17.06 -0.68 -15.18
CA GLY A 300 16.79 -1.34 -13.91
C GLY A 300 16.04 -0.48 -12.88
N LEU A 301 15.61 0.73 -13.24
CA LEU A 301 14.82 1.63 -12.38
C LEU A 301 13.37 1.71 -12.90
N PRO A 302 12.36 1.70 -12.02
CA PRO A 302 10.97 1.84 -12.44
C PRO A 302 10.71 3.28 -12.90
N VAL A 303 10.15 3.46 -14.09
CA VAL A 303 9.91 4.80 -14.68
C VAL A 303 8.43 5.10 -14.85
N PHE A 304 7.60 4.07 -14.93
CA PHE A 304 6.19 4.23 -15.22
C PHE A 304 5.36 3.09 -14.64
N ILE A 305 4.16 3.41 -14.16
CA ILE A 305 3.16 2.44 -13.74
C ILE A 305 1.86 2.81 -14.42
N SER A 306 1.23 1.85 -15.09
CA SER A 306 -0.11 2.01 -15.68
C SER A 306 -1.08 1.03 -15.05
N SER A 307 -2.24 1.51 -14.65
CA SER A 307 -3.27 0.71 -13.96
C SER A 307 -4.55 0.71 -14.76
N PHE A 308 -5.14 -0.47 -14.95
CA PHE A 308 -6.29 -0.70 -15.82
C PHE A 308 -7.37 -1.48 -15.10
N LYS A 309 -8.64 -1.16 -15.38
CA LYS A 309 -9.75 -2.02 -14.95
C LYS A 309 -9.65 -3.36 -15.65
N SER A 310 -9.93 -4.45 -14.95
CA SER A 310 -9.81 -5.81 -15.52
C SER A 310 -10.74 -6.08 -16.71
N ARG A 311 -11.78 -5.26 -16.89
CA ARG A 311 -12.69 -5.35 -18.05
C ARG A 311 -12.04 -4.81 -19.33
N ASP A 312 -11.04 -3.94 -19.22
CA ASP A 312 -10.22 -3.53 -20.36
C ASP A 312 -9.17 -4.60 -20.67
N SER A 313 -9.61 -5.62 -21.42
CA SER A 313 -8.75 -6.72 -21.87
C SER A 313 -7.59 -6.27 -22.78
N LEU A 314 -7.68 -5.09 -23.38
CA LEU A 314 -6.68 -4.57 -24.31
C LEU A 314 -5.66 -3.65 -23.63
N PHE A 315 -5.89 -3.26 -22.37
CA PHE A 315 -5.04 -2.34 -21.60
C PHE A 315 -4.78 -1.03 -22.37
N LYS A 316 -5.85 -0.44 -22.92
CA LYS A 316 -5.78 0.78 -23.72
C LYS A 316 -6.06 2.03 -22.90
N ASP A 317 -6.94 1.93 -21.91
CA ASP A 317 -7.48 3.08 -21.19
C ASP A 317 -7.06 2.99 -19.70
N PRO A 318 -5.89 3.56 -19.33
CA PRO A 318 -5.44 3.55 -17.95
C PRO A 318 -6.37 4.42 -17.08
N ILE A 319 -6.68 3.93 -15.88
CA ILE A 319 -7.42 4.70 -14.86
C ILE A 319 -6.48 5.45 -13.91
N LYS A 320 -5.22 5.04 -13.88
CA LYS A 320 -4.17 5.67 -13.05
C LYS A 320 -2.81 5.44 -13.66
N GLU A 321 -2.02 6.50 -13.68
CA GLU A 321 -0.61 6.46 -14.06
C GLU A 321 0.28 7.00 -12.94
N VAL A 322 1.42 6.36 -12.73
CA VAL A 322 2.49 6.88 -11.85
C VAL A 322 3.76 7.01 -12.66
N ARG A 323 4.30 8.22 -12.74
CA ARG A 323 5.50 8.55 -13.51
C ARG A 323 6.65 8.81 -12.55
N LEU A 324 7.78 8.12 -12.73
CA LEU A 324 8.98 8.30 -11.92
C LEU A 324 10.11 8.89 -12.78
N LYS A 325 10.64 10.03 -12.36
CA LYS A 325 11.80 10.69 -12.97
C LYS A 325 12.95 10.73 -11.97
N TYR A 326 14.16 10.44 -12.45
CA TYR A 326 15.37 10.39 -11.63
C TYR A 326 16.32 11.51 -12.02
N THR A 327 16.94 12.13 -11.02
CA THR A 327 18.11 13.00 -11.18
C THR A 327 19.29 12.30 -10.51
N PHE A 328 20.42 12.27 -11.20
CA PHE A 328 21.64 11.59 -10.76
C PHE A 328 22.73 12.59 -10.38
N ASP A 329 23.69 12.15 -9.56
CA ASP A 329 24.96 12.85 -9.35
C ASP A 329 25.69 13.00 -10.70
N GLU A 330 26.27 14.18 -10.94
CA GLU A 330 27.14 14.44 -12.10
C GLU A 330 28.48 13.71 -12.01
#